data_AF-A0A316ALZ4-F1
#
_entry.id   AF-A0A316ALZ4-F1
#
_cell.length_a   1.000
_cell.length_b   1.000
_cell.length_c   1.000
_cell.angle_alpha   90.00
_cell.angle_beta   90.00
_cell.angle_gamma   90.00
#
_symmetry.space_group_name_H-M   'P 1'
#
loop_
_entity.id
_entity.type
_entity.pdbx_description
1 polymer ?
#
loop_
_entity_poly.entity_id
_entity_poly.type
_entity_poly.pdbx_seq_one_letter_code
_entity_poly.pdbx_strand_id
1 'polypeptide(L)'
;MKKMWDTYLSVNASADSKTARTFGPDDCTYNGQIFIEIVTKNLNTARWRQSGAGFNDLVPVLCSSRASGKAPTGCVATAVGEVKKYHQYPAAYAWSSMDDVLGSTATATLMRDLGINHNLDNSYGCDGTGAQNKDIPRTFANMGYPTPSRGDYIFSTVHNELYNNRPVILAGGKESGWWIFNIYSNGHCWVTDAYRDTNYWECHQNPWNPSQYEKYLSTSTGQLWMNWGWGATDN
;
A
#
# COMPACT_ATOMS: atom_id res chain seq x y z
N MET A 1 -0.44 0.90 19.24
CA MET A 1 -1.32 -0.02 18.48
C MET A 1 -0.46 -1.02 17.69
N LYS A 2 0.47 -1.72 18.37
CA LYS A 2 1.68 -2.35 17.77
C LYS A 2 1.75 -3.89 17.87
N LYS A 3 0.65 -4.59 18.16
CA LYS A 3 0.68 -6.04 18.52
C LYS A 3 -0.21 -6.97 17.68
N MET A 4 -0.89 -6.50 16.63
CA MET A 4 -1.79 -7.37 15.85
C MET A 4 -1.11 -8.10 14.67
N TRP A 5 0.12 -7.75 14.30
CA TRP A 5 0.65 -8.08 12.96
C TRP A 5 1.78 -9.13 12.92
N ASP A 6 2.44 -9.42 14.05
CA ASP A 6 3.44 -10.52 14.13
C ASP A 6 2.82 -11.89 13.82
N THR A 7 1.50 -12.03 13.99
CA THR A 7 0.77 -13.27 13.70
C THR A 7 0.54 -13.50 12.20
N TYR A 8 0.71 -12.49 11.33
CA TYR A 8 0.42 -12.63 9.89
C TYR A 8 1.65 -13.12 9.08
N LEU A 9 2.87 -12.75 9.48
CA LEU A 9 4.11 -13.25 8.86
C LEU A 9 4.27 -14.78 9.00
N SER A 10 3.68 -15.39 10.03
CA SER A 10 3.71 -16.84 10.21
C SER A 10 2.63 -17.60 9.42
N VAL A 11 1.68 -16.91 8.77
CA VAL A 11 0.56 -17.55 8.06
C VAL A 11 0.75 -17.57 6.53
N ASN A 12 1.64 -16.73 5.99
CA ASN A 12 1.89 -16.60 4.54
C ASN A 12 3.03 -17.49 4.00
N ALA A 13 2.95 -18.79 4.29
CA ALA A 13 3.48 -19.80 3.39
C ALA A 13 2.31 -20.46 2.65
N SER A 14 1.66 -19.71 1.75
CA SER A 14 0.84 -20.25 0.66
C SER A 14 0.33 -19.09 -0.18
N ALA A 15 0.87 -19.01 -1.40
CA ALA A 15 0.12 -18.53 -2.55
C ALA A 15 -1.19 -19.34 -2.63
N ASP A 16 -2.25 -18.66 -3.06
CA ASP A 16 -3.59 -19.19 -3.34
C ASP A 16 -4.32 -19.96 -2.23
N SER A 17 -5.52 -19.45 -1.92
CA SER A 17 -6.61 -20.13 -1.21
C SER A 17 -6.30 -20.62 0.22
N LYS A 18 -6.68 -19.83 1.21
CA LYS A 18 -7.27 -20.41 2.43
C LYS A 18 -8.73 -20.01 2.45
N THR A 19 -9.54 -20.98 2.04
CA THR A 19 -10.99 -21.04 2.17
C THR A 19 -11.47 -20.43 3.49
N ALA A 20 -11.92 -19.17 3.45
CA ALA A 20 -13.06 -18.81 4.29
C ALA A 20 -14.18 -19.77 3.87
N ARG A 21 -14.76 -20.53 4.81
CA ARG A 21 -15.95 -21.32 4.48
C ARG A 21 -16.95 -20.38 3.84
N THR A 22 -17.40 -20.69 2.62
CA THR A 22 -18.64 -20.17 2.09
C THR A 22 -19.74 -20.69 3.00
N PHE A 23 -20.16 -19.86 3.95
CA PHE A 23 -21.26 -20.18 4.84
C PHE A 23 -22.55 -20.15 4.01
N GLY A 24 -23.21 -21.29 3.90
CA GLY A 24 -24.43 -21.45 3.13
C GLY A 24 -25.65 -20.93 3.91
N PRO A 25 -26.80 -20.74 3.22
CA PRO A 25 -28.07 -20.44 3.88
C PRO A 25 -28.48 -21.48 4.94
N ASP A 26 -27.92 -22.69 4.88
CA ASP A 26 -28.20 -23.80 5.80
C ASP A 26 -27.43 -23.74 7.13
N ASP A 27 -26.56 -22.75 7.34
CA ASP A 27 -25.75 -22.68 8.57
C ASP A 27 -26.52 -22.06 9.76
N CYS A 28 -27.62 -21.36 9.52
CA CYS A 28 -28.43 -20.74 10.58
C CYS A 28 -29.31 -21.77 11.29
N THR A 29 -29.16 -21.88 12.62
CA THR A 29 -29.85 -22.89 13.45
C THR A 29 -30.78 -22.29 14.51
N TYR A 30 -30.57 -21.03 14.91
CA TYR A 30 -31.45 -20.31 15.84
C TYR A 30 -31.37 -18.79 15.65
N ASN A 31 -32.40 -18.09 16.14
CA ASN A 31 -32.51 -16.62 16.05
C ASN A 31 -31.46 -15.92 16.92
N GLY A 32 -30.74 -14.94 16.35
CA GLY A 32 -29.64 -14.23 17.00
C GLY A 32 -28.30 -14.95 16.95
N GLN A 33 -28.18 -16.06 16.21
CA GLN A 33 -26.88 -16.69 15.96
C GLN A 33 -25.98 -15.75 15.14
N ILE A 34 -24.71 -15.62 15.53
CA ILE A 34 -23.74 -14.73 14.88
C ILE A 34 -22.65 -15.53 14.16
N PHE A 35 -22.32 -15.11 12.95
CA PHE A 35 -21.20 -15.61 12.16
C PHE A 35 -20.23 -14.49 11.83
N ILE A 36 -18.94 -14.84 11.78
CA ILE A 36 -17.88 -13.93 11.35
C ILE A 36 -17.28 -14.49 10.06
N GLU A 37 -17.30 -13.67 9.01
CA GLU A 37 -16.60 -13.94 7.76
C GLU A 37 -15.44 -12.94 7.64
N ILE A 38 -14.26 -13.47 7.31
CA ILE A 38 -13.07 -12.66 7.07
C ILE A 38 -12.72 -12.78 5.59
N VAL A 39 -12.71 -11.65 4.89
CA VAL A 39 -12.26 -11.56 3.50
C VAL A 39 -10.94 -10.81 3.48
N THR A 40 -9.92 -11.39 2.86
CA THR A 40 -8.60 -10.75 2.74
C THR A 40 -8.11 -10.77 1.30
N LYS A 41 -7.28 -9.77 0.99
CA LYS A 41 -6.51 -9.74 -0.25
C LYS A 41 -5.18 -9.10 0.02
N ASN A 42 -4.12 -9.64 -0.57
CA ASN A 42 -2.76 -9.10 -0.47
C ASN A 42 -2.08 -9.20 -1.83
N LEU A 43 -1.62 -8.05 -2.35
CA LEU A 43 -0.95 -7.94 -3.64
C LEU A 43 0.56 -8.20 -3.53
N ASN A 44 1.11 -8.30 -2.31
CA ASN A 44 2.52 -8.58 -2.04
C ASN A 44 3.48 -7.65 -2.81
N THR A 45 3.28 -6.33 -2.68
CA THR A 45 4.22 -5.35 -3.25
C THR A 45 5.59 -5.46 -2.58
N ALA A 46 6.63 -5.03 -3.30
CA ALA A 46 7.99 -5.00 -2.78
C ALA A 46 8.07 -4.19 -1.47
N ARG A 47 8.91 -4.64 -0.53
CA ARG A 47 9.17 -4.04 0.79
C ARG A 47 10.47 -3.26 0.73
N TRP A 48 10.47 -2.19 -0.06
CA TRP A 48 11.67 -1.41 -0.32
C TRP A 48 11.95 -0.41 0.81
N ARG A 49 13.15 0.16 0.77
CA ARG A 49 13.61 1.20 1.71
C ARG A 49 14.13 2.39 0.93
N GLN A 50 14.26 3.52 1.61
CA GLN A 50 14.72 4.76 0.98
C GLN A 50 16.25 4.94 0.97
N SER A 51 17.00 4.09 1.66
CA SER A 51 18.46 4.23 1.81
C SER A 51 19.12 2.87 2.02
N GLY A 52 20.38 2.78 1.62
CA GLY A 52 21.19 1.56 1.73
C GLY A 52 21.55 1.02 0.35
N ALA A 53 22.46 0.04 0.36
CA ALA A 53 23.03 -0.55 -0.84
C ALA A 53 21.93 -0.95 -1.84
N GLY A 54 22.10 -0.50 -3.08
CA GLY A 54 21.21 -0.77 -4.20
C GLY A 54 19.88 0.01 -4.19
N PHE A 55 19.57 0.82 -3.19
CA PHE A 55 18.39 1.70 -3.23
C PHE A 55 18.75 3.12 -3.63
N ASN A 56 19.74 3.72 -2.97
CA ASN A 56 20.10 5.12 -3.16
C ASN A 56 21.51 5.34 -3.72
N ASP A 57 22.18 4.29 -4.19
CA ASP A 57 23.55 4.34 -4.73
C ASP A 57 23.71 5.35 -5.87
N LEU A 58 22.66 5.52 -6.69
CA LEU A 58 22.63 6.41 -7.85
C LEU A 58 21.94 7.75 -7.59
N VAL A 59 21.61 8.07 -6.34
CA VAL A 59 21.13 9.41 -5.97
C VAL A 59 22.27 10.42 -6.14
N PRO A 60 22.04 11.61 -6.73
CA PRO A 60 23.12 12.54 -7.07
C PRO A 60 23.74 13.23 -5.84
N VAL A 61 22.97 13.43 -4.77
CA VAL A 61 23.41 14.15 -3.57
C VAL A 61 24.22 13.26 -2.62
N LEU A 62 25.43 13.69 -2.30
CA LEU A 62 26.31 13.08 -1.30
C LEU A 62 25.94 13.57 0.11
N CYS A 63 25.94 12.64 1.06
CA CYS A 63 25.63 12.91 2.47
C CYS A 63 26.58 12.12 3.36
N SER A 64 27.69 12.73 3.75
CA SER A 64 28.70 12.11 4.63
C SER A 64 28.16 11.74 6.01
N SER A 65 27.07 12.38 6.46
CA SER A 65 26.39 12.08 7.72
C SER A 65 25.56 10.79 7.69
N ARG A 66 25.34 10.19 6.51
CA ARG A 66 24.56 8.95 6.35
C ARG A 66 25.45 7.74 6.10
N ALA A 67 25.02 6.59 6.59
CA ALA A 67 25.72 5.32 6.40
C ALA A 67 25.94 4.93 4.93
N SER A 68 25.03 5.30 4.02
CA SER A 68 25.17 5.07 2.58
C SER A 68 26.02 6.13 1.87
N GLY A 69 26.43 7.21 2.55
CA GLY A 69 27.12 8.34 1.93
C GLY A 69 26.25 9.16 0.97
N LYS A 70 24.95 8.90 0.91
CA LYS A 70 24.01 9.43 -0.10
C LYS A 70 22.70 9.88 0.53
N ALA A 71 22.06 10.88 -0.06
CA ALA A 71 20.69 11.27 0.31
C ALA A 71 19.72 10.09 0.07
N PRO A 72 18.60 10.01 0.80
CA PRO A 72 17.58 8.99 0.57
C PRO A 72 16.89 9.18 -0.79
N THR A 73 16.28 8.12 -1.32
CA THR A 73 15.46 8.19 -2.54
C THR A 73 14.23 9.06 -2.36
N GLY A 74 13.66 9.10 -1.16
CA GLY A 74 12.42 9.80 -0.81
C GLY A 74 11.21 8.86 -0.80
N CYS A 75 10.26 9.12 0.11
CA CYS A 75 9.10 8.26 0.33
C CYS A 75 8.21 8.15 -0.92
N VAL A 76 8.02 9.26 -1.65
CA VAL A 76 7.24 9.28 -2.89
C VAL A 76 7.91 8.41 -3.97
N ALA A 77 9.22 8.53 -4.15
CA ALA A 77 9.95 7.71 -5.13
C ALA A 77 9.91 6.22 -4.76
N THR A 78 10.03 5.89 -3.48
CA THR A 78 9.91 4.49 -3.02
C THR A 78 8.50 3.95 -3.28
N ALA A 79 7.44 4.67 -2.90
CA ALA A 79 6.06 4.21 -3.13
C ALA A 79 5.74 4.04 -4.63
N VAL A 80 6.13 5.00 -5.47
CA VAL A 80 5.99 4.88 -6.93
C VAL A 80 6.79 3.68 -7.46
N GLY A 81 8.01 3.48 -6.97
CA GLY A 81 8.87 2.35 -7.33
C GLY A 81 8.23 1.00 -7.00
N GLU A 82 7.67 0.84 -5.80
CA GLU A 82 7.00 -0.39 -5.35
C GLU A 82 5.77 -0.74 -6.22
N VAL A 83 4.94 0.25 -6.55
CA VAL A 83 3.79 0.05 -7.46
C VAL A 83 4.26 -0.34 -8.87
N LYS A 84 5.31 0.31 -9.39
CA LYS A 84 5.87 -0.04 -10.70
C LYS A 84 6.49 -1.43 -10.71
N LYS A 85 7.17 -1.83 -9.64
CA LYS A 85 7.73 -3.18 -9.46
C LYS A 85 6.63 -4.23 -9.44
N TYR A 86 5.50 -3.97 -8.79
CA TYR A 86 4.35 -4.87 -8.81
C TYR A 86 3.83 -5.10 -10.25
N HIS A 87 3.71 -4.03 -11.03
CA HIS A 87 3.26 -4.13 -12.42
C HIS A 87 4.35 -4.57 -13.41
N GLN A 88 5.62 -4.54 -13.01
CA GLN A 88 6.79 -4.78 -13.87
C GLN A 88 6.71 -4.02 -15.21
N TYR A 89 6.40 -2.72 -15.14
CA TYR A 89 6.25 -1.86 -16.30
C TYR A 89 6.85 -0.46 -16.06
N PRO A 90 7.47 0.20 -17.05
CA PRO A 90 7.65 -0.21 -18.46
C PRO A 90 8.74 -1.27 -18.67
N ALA A 91 8.72 -1.95 -19.82
CA ALA A 91 9.68 -3.00 -20.19
C ALA A 91 11.15 -2.55 -20.28
N ALA A 92 11.41 -1.23 -20.26
CA ALA A 92 12.75 -0.66 -20.30
C ALA A 92 13.60 -0.97 -19.04
N TYR A 93 12.97 -1.43 -17.94
CA TYR A 93 13.66 -1.77 -16.70
C TYR A 93 13.87 -3.27 -16.55
N ALA A 94 15.00 -3.65 -15.95
CA ALA A 94 15.34 -5.03 -15.62
C ALA A 94 14.58 -5.51 -14.35
N TRP A 95 13.26 -5.66 -14.44
CA TRP A 95 12.40 -5.99 -13.28
C TRP A 95 12.81 -7.27 -12.56
N SER A 96 13.28 -8.28 -13.29
CA SER A 96 13.77 -9.55 -12.74
C SER A 96 15.04 -9.38 -11.89
N SER A 97 15.79 -8.29 -12.07
CA SER A 97 16.98 -7.96 -11.28
C SER A 97 16.66 -7.06 -10.08
N MET A 98 15.40 -6.73 -9.85
CA MET A 98 14.95 -5.97 -8.67
C MET A 98 14.33 -6.95 -7.69
N ASP A 99 15.01 -7.23 -6.58
CA ASP A 99 14.49 -8.07 -5.50
C ASP A 99 13.36 -7.34 -4.75
N ASP A 100 12.44 -8.07 -4.14
CA ASP A 100 11.30 -7.47 -3.43
C ASP A 100 11.70 -6.89 -2.07
N VAL A 101 12.89 -7.19 -1.53
CA VAL A 101 13.36 -6.72 -0.21
C VAL A 101 14.72 -6.03 -0.29
N LEU A 102 15.59 -6.51 -1.18
CA LEU A 102 16.96 -6.05 -1.34
C LEU A 102 17.12 -5.06 -2.49
N GLY A 103 18.02 -4.10 -2.30
CA GLY A 103 18.39 -3.16 -3.33
C GLY A 103 19.34 -3.81 -4.34
N SER A 104 19.29 -3.33 -5.58
CA SER A 104 20.23 -3.71 -6.64
C SER A 104 20.56 -2.50 -7.49
N THR A 105 21.57 -2.58 -8.35
CA THR A 105 21.84 -1.49 -9.31
C THR A 105 20.62 -1.20 -10.20
N ALA A 106 19.79 -2.20 -10.51
CA ALA A 106 18.53 -2.00 -11.23
C ALA A 106 17.52 -1.20 -10.40
N THR A 107 17.37 -1.51 -9.11
CA THR A 107 16.53 -0.74 -8.18
C THR A 107 17.03 0.70 -8.05
N ALA A 108 18.34 0.91 -7.86
CA ALA A 108 18.92 2.24 -7.78
C ALA A 108 18.74 3.05 -9.09
N THR A 109 18.77 2.37 -10.24
CA THR A 109 18.53 2.98 -11.56
C THR A 109 17.10 3.51 -11.63
N LEU A 110 16.12 2.69 -11.27
CA LEU A 110 14.72 3.11 -11.18
C LEU A 110 14.56 4.29 -10.22
N MET A 111 15.13 4.22 -9.01
CA MET A 111 15.01 5.27 -8.00
C MET A 111 15.60 6.61 -8.45
N ARG A 112 16.74 6.59 -9.16
CA ARG A 112 17.32 7.77 -9.78
C ARG A 112 16.39 8.34 -10.84
N ASP A 113 15.90 7.50 -11.76
CA ASP A 113 15.07 7.95 -12.88
C ASP A 113 13.73 8.51 -12.41
N LEU A 114 13.16 7.96 -11.33
CA LEU A 114 11.96 8.52 -10.71
C LEU A 114 12.20 9.94 -10.18
N GLY A 115 13.38 10.23 -9.65
CA GLY A 115 13.68 11.50 -8.99
C GLY A 115 14.06 12.67 -9.91
N ILE A 116 14.23 12.45 -11.20
CA ILE A 116 14.62 13.53 -12.14
C ILE A 116 13.50 14.58 -12.30
N ASN A 117 13.90 15.77 -12.75
CA ASN A 117 13.07 16.98 -12.82
C ASN A 117 11.74 16.83 -13.59
N HIS A 118 11.71 16.05 -14.67
CA HIS A 118 10.50 15.85 -15.45
C HIS A 118 9.57 14.78 -14.83
N ASN A 119 10.06 13.98 -13.89
CA ASN A 119 9.29 12.99 -13.13
C ASN A 119 8.90 13.54 -11.76
N LEU A 120 9.46 13.04 -10.65
CA LEU A 120 9.08 13.48 -9.32
C LEU A 120 9.70 14.81 -8.89
N ASP A 121 10.72 15.28 -9.62
CA ASP A 121 11.47 16.50 -9.29
C ASP A 121 11.91 16.51 -7.82
N ASN A 122 12.61 15.44 -7.44
CA ASN A 122 12.98 15.21 -6.06
C ASN A 122 13.91 16.31 -5.54
N SER A 123 13.49 16.96 -4.46
CA SER A 123 14.34 17.84 -3.65
C SER A 123 15.14 16.99 -2.67
N TYR A 124 16.29 16.49 -3.11
CA TYR A 124 17.19 15.64 -2.32
C TYR A 124 17.85 16.42 -1.19
N GLY A 125 17.79 15.88 0.03
CA GLY A 125 18.44 16.42 1.20
C GLY A 125 18.99 15.32 2.11
N CYS A 126 20.00 15.65 2.91
CA CYS A 126 20.62 14.68 3.81
C CYS A 126 19.73 14.29 5.00
N ASP A 127 18.66 15.03 5.29
CA ASP A 127 17.70 14.66 6.34
C ASP A 127 16.42 14.04 5.75
N GLY A 128 16.22 14.17 4.45
CA GLY A 128 15.07 13.64 3.74
C GLY A 128 15.02 14.15 2.31
N THR A 129 14.27 13.44 1.46
CA THR A 129 14.02 13.83 0.08
C THR A 129 12.54 14.10 -0.09
N GLY A 130 12.21 15.32 -0.52
CA GLY A 130 10.84 15.75 -0.77
C GLY A 130 10.46 15.62 -2.24
N ALA A 131 9.17 15.37 -2.49
CA ALA A 131 8.55 15.47 -3.82
C ALA A 131 7.09 15.87 -3.63
N GLN A 132 6.47 16.45 -4.66
CA GLN A 132 5.08 16.88 -4.56
C GLN A 132 4.14 15.78 -5.07
N ASN A 133 3.09 15.45 -4.32
CA ASN A 133 2.13 14.41 -4.73
C ASN A 133 1.48 14.69 -6.10
N LYS A 134 1.41 15.97 -6.51
CA LYS A 134 0.91 16.36 -7.83
C LYS A 134 1.79 15.90 -9.00
N ASP A 135 3.04 15.50 -8.71
CA ASP A 135 4.00 15.06 -9.72
C ASP A 135 3.95 13.54 -9.93
N ILE A 136 3.22 12.80 -9.09
CA ILE A 136 3.02 11.35 -9.25
C ILE A 136 2.30 11.05 -10.57
N PRO A 137 1.14 11.68 -10.92
CA PRO A 137 0.46 11.37 -12.17
C PRO A 137 1.30 11.63 -13.42
N ARG A 138 2.04 12.75 -13.48
CA ARG A 138 2.94 13.03 -14.61
C ARG A 138 4.07 12.01 -14.71
N THR A 139 4.59 11.53 -13.57
CA THR A 139 5.66 10.51 -13.54
C THR A 139 5.17 9.20 -14.14
N PHE A 140 3.96 8.75 -13.77
CA PHE A 140 3.35 7.57 -14.38
C PHE A 140 3.15 7.77 -15.89
N ALA A 141 2.62 8.92 -16.32
CA ALA A 141 2.40 9.26 -17.73
C ALA A 141 3.71 9.25 -18.55
N ASN A 142 4.76 9.91 -18.07
CA ASN A 142 6.07 9.96 -18.72
C ASN A 142 6.71 8.58 -18.87
N MET A 143 6.32 7.63 -18.02
CA MET A 143 6.83 6.26 -18.02
C MET A 143 5.86 5.27 -18.67
N GLY A 144 4.92 5.76 -19.48
CA GLY A 144 4.06 4.95 -20.36
C GLY A 144 2.76 4.44 -19.74
N TYR A 145 2.43 4.83 -18.51
CA TYR A 145 1.14 4.47 -17.91
C TYR A 145 0.03 5.42 -18.36
N PRO A 146 -1.25 4.97 -18.37
CA PRO A 146 -2.37 5.90 -18.28
C PRO A 146 -2.19 6.82 -17.08
N THR A 147 -2.56 8.10 -17.23
CA THR A 147 -2.45 9.06 -16.13
C THR A 147 -3.36 8.62 -14.98
N PRO A 148 -2.82 8.31 -13.78
CA PRO A 148 -3.64 7.85 -12.68
C PRO A 148 -4.49 9.00 -12.13
N SER A 149 -5.70 8.67 -11.68
CA SER A 149 -6.55 9.62 -10.97
C SER A 149 -5.96 9.94 -9.59
N ARG A 150 -6.06 11.20 -9.17
CA ARG A 150 -5.69 11.67 -7.83
C ARG A 150 -6.93 12.25 -7.17
N GLY A 151 -7.16 11.90 -5.92
CA GLY A 151 -8.27 12.42 -5.13
C GLY A 151 -7.99 12.30 -3.65
N ASP A 152 -8.96 12.76 -2.86
CA ASP A 152 -8.93 12.60 -1.41
C ASP A 152 -9.13 11.13 -1.02
N TYR A 153 -8.70 10.79 0.19
CA TYR A 153 -8.84 9.43 0.70
C TYR A 153 -10.31 9.05 0.90
N ILE A 154 -10.73 7.99 0.21
CA ILE A 154 -12.04 7.34 0.38
C ILE A 154 -11.79 5.84 0.50
N PHE A 155 -12.13 5.24 1.65
CA PHE A 155 -11.86 3.82 1.92
C PHE A 155 -12.42 2.90 0.83
N SER A 156 -13.67 3.11 0.39
CA SER A 156 -14.30 2.28 -0.65
C SER A 156 -13.60 2.36 -2.00
N THR A 157 -13.07 3.52 -2.37
CA THR A 157 -12.26 3.68 -3.58
C THR A 157 -10.97 2.88 -3.46
N VAL A 158 -10.24 3.02 -2.35
CA VAL A 158 -8.98 2.29 -2.12
C VAL A 158 -9.22 0.79 -2.11
N HIS A 159 -10.24 0.34 -1.40
CA HIS A 159 -10.65 -1.07 -1.34
C HIS A 159 -10.98 -1.62 -2.73
N ASN A 160 -11.75 -0.89 -3.55
CA ASN A 160 -12.08 -1.30 -4.91
C ASN A 160 -10.83 -1.38 -5.82
N GLU A 161 -9.86 -0.47 -5.67
CA GLU A 161 -8.59 -0.56 -6.40
C GLU A 161 -7.81 -1.83 -6.02
N LEU A 162 -7.72 -2.14 -4.73
CA LEU A 162 -7.09 -3.37 -4.24
C LEU A 162 -7.83 -4.63 -4.71
N TYR A 163 -9.17 -4.62 -4.66
CA TYR A 163 -10.01 -5.67 -5.23
C TYR A 163 -9.71 -5.89 -6.71
N ASN A 164 -9.35 -4.85 -7.45
CA ASN A 164 -8.98 -4.92 -8.87
C ASN A 164 -7.45 -5.09 -9.12
N ASN A 165 -6.68 -5.57 -8.14
CA ASN A 165 -5.23 -5.81 -8.27
C ASN A 165 -4.43 -4.52 -8.59
N ARG A 166 -4.83 -3.39 -8.03
CA ARG A 166 -4.12 -2.11 -8.19
C ARG A 166 -3.69 -1.61 -6.81
N PRO A 167 -2.39 -1.75 -6.43
CA PRO A 167 -1.88 -1.15 -5.21
C PRO A 167 -2.05 0.37 -5.26
N VAL A 168 -2.39 0.98 -4.12
CA VAL A 168 -2.73 2.41 -4.07
C VAL A 168 -1.65 3.17 -3.34
N ILE A 169 -1.18 4.27 -3.94
CA ILE A 169 -0.28 5.21 -3.28
C ILE A 169 -1.13 6.16 -2.43
N LEU A 170 -0.84 6.20 -1.14
CA LEU A 170 -1.45 7.11 -0.18
C LEU A 170 -0.41 8.10 0.32
N ALA A 171 -0.87 9.29 0.69
CA ALA A 171 -0.04 10.28 1.32
C ALA A 171 -0.83 11.06 2.35
N GLY A 172 -0.15 11.49 3.40
CA GLY A 172 -0.72 12.26 4.50
C GLY A 172 0.35 13.08 5.20
N GLY A 173 -0.06 14.06 5.98
CA GLY A 173 0.84 14.90 6.76
C GLY A 173 0.10 15.50 7.95
N LYS A 174 0.84 16.11 8.86
CA LYS A 174 0.25 16.83 9.98
C LYS A 174 -0.08 18.25 9.53
N GLU A 175 -1.31 18.69 9.80
CA GLU A 175 -1.67 20.11 9.68
C GLU A 175 -0.74 20.94 10.58
N SER A 176 -0.08 21.92 9.99
CA SER A 176 0.81 22.81 10.71
C SER A 176 0.82 24.16 10.02
N GLY A 177 -0.15 25.01 10.33
CA GLY A 177 -0.24 26.34 9.75
C GLY A 177 -1.32 27.17 10.44
N TRP A 178 -1.24 28.49 10.24
CA TRP A 178 -2.33 29.39 10.59
C TRP A 178 -3.48 29.16 9.59
N TRP A 179 -4.74 29.23 10.02
CA TRP A 179 -5.97 28.92 9.25
C TRP A 179 -6.12 29.56 7.85
N ILE A 180 -5.24 30.49 7.47
CA ILE A 180 -5.18 31.15 6.15
C ILE A 180 -4.07 30.59 5.24
N PHE A 181 -3.17 29.76 5.76
CA PHE A 181 -2.13 29.04 5.02
C PHE A 181 -2.14 27.57 5.47
N ASN A 182 -2.79 26.70 4.68
CA ASN A 182 -2.75 25.25 4.89
C ASN A 182 -1.33 24.74 4.57
N ILE A 183 -0.44 24.86 5.54
CA ILE A 183 0.91 24.29 5.50
C ILE A 183 0.81 22.92 6.19
N TYR A 184 1.30 21.88 5.52
CA TYR A 184 1.40 20.54 6.07
C TYR A 184 2.87 20.24 6.36
N SER A 185 3.18 19.77 7.57
CA SER A 185 4.51 19.31 7.98
C SER A 185 4.49 17.80 8.20
N ASN A 186 5.68 17.18 8.21
CA ASN A 186 5.83 15.73 8.39
C ASN A 186 4.99 14.91 7.39
N GLY A 187 4.99 15.36 6.13
CA GLY A 187 4.36 14.63 5.04
C GLY A 187 5.04 13.29 4.81
N HIS A 188 4.25 12.26 4.54
CA HIS A 188 4.72 10.93 4.19
C HIS A 188 3.87 10.34 3.05
N CYS A 189 4.47 9.46 2.27
CA CYS A 189 3.87 8.77 1.14
C CYS A 189 4.22 7.29 1.24
N TRP A 190 3.22 6.42 1.07
CA TRP A 190 3.33 4.98 1.26
C TRP A 190 2.40 4.25 0.31
N VAL A 191 2.53 2.92 0.24
CA VAL A 191 1.64 2.06 -0.55
C VAL A 191 0.68 1.34 0.39
N THR A 192 -0.58 1.18 -0.02
CA THR A 192 -1.44 0.12 0.52
C THR A 192 -1.64 -0.94 -0.55
N ASP A 193 -1.47 -2.19 -0.15
CA ASP A 193 -1.48 -3.34 -1.06
C ASP A 193 -2.27 -4.53 -0.51
N ALA A 194 -2.98 -4.35 0.61
CA ALA A 194 -3.80 -5.40 1.18
C ALA A 194 -5.00 -4.82 1.94
N TYR A 195 -6.07 -5.60 2.03
CA TYR A 195 -7.21 -5.30 2.89
C TYR A 195 -7.67 -6.53 3.68
N ARG A 196 -8.39 -6.25 4.77
CA ARG A 196 -9.13 -7.23 5.56
C ARG A 196 -10.52 -6.67 5.88
N ASP A 197 -11.54 -7.36 5.42
CA ASP A 197 -12.92 -7.12 5.82
C ASP A 197 -13.32 -8.14 6.87
N THR A 198 -13.99 -7.68 7.93
CA THR A 198 -14.61 -8.54 8.95
C THR A 198 -16.11 -8.28 8.90
N ASN A 199 -16.84 -9.23 8.33
CA ASN A 199 -18.28 -9.20 8.17
C ASN A 199 -18.94 -9.97 9.32
N TYR A 200 -19.82 -9.31 10.05
CA TYR A 200 -20.62 -9.89 11.10
C TYR A 200 -22.01 -10.15 10.55
N TRP A 201 -22.42 -11.41 10.57
CA TRP A 201 -23.70 -11.84 10.05
C TRP A 201 -24.56 -12.34 11.20
N GLU A 202 -25.84 -11.98 11.20
CA GLU A 202 -26.82 -12.39 12.20
C GLU A 202 -27.92 -13.22 11.53
N CYS A 203 -28.30 -14.32 12.17
CA CYS A 203 -29.42 -15.15 11.72
C CYS A 203 -30.72 -14.66 12.34
N HIS A 204 -31.72 -14.45 11.49
CA HIS A 204 -33.07 -14.12 11.89
C HIS A 204 -34.04 -15.21 11.45
N GLN A 205 -35.00 -15.55 12.30
CA GLN A 205 -36.08 -16.46 11.91
C GLN A 205 -36.89 -15.83 10.77
N ASN A 206 -37.17 -16.60 9.70
CA ASN A 206 -37.98 -16.10 8.61
C ASN A 206 -39.43 -15.85 9.12
N PRO A 207 -39.96 -14.61 9.00
CA PRO A 207 -41.30 -14.29 9.51
C PRO A 207 -42.45 -15.04 8.80
N TRP A 208 -42.21 -15.47 7.56
CA TRP A 208 -43.18 -16.14 6.69
C TRP A 208 -43.03 -17.66 6.71
N ASN A 209 -41.88 -18.16 7.15
CA ASN A 209 -41.63 -19.58 7.33
C ASN A 209 -40.82 -19.83 8.63
N PRO A 210 -41.50 -20.04 9.78
CA PRO A 210 -40.84 -20.19 11.07
C PRO A 210 -39.89 -21.40 11.18
N SER A 211 -39.94 -22.34 10.22
CA SER A 211 -39.01 -23.48 10.14
C SER A 211 -37.67 -23.13 9.47
N GLN A 212 -37.52 -21.90 8.96
CA GLN A 212 -36.33 -21.43 8.27
C GLN A 212 -35.70 -20.23 8.95
N TYR A 213 -34.39 -20.10 8.78
CA TYR A 213 -33.59 -18.97 9.23
C TYR A 213 -32.86 -18.37 8.04
N GLU A 214 -32.69 -17.05 8.08
CA GLU A 214 -32.00 -16.30 7.03
C GLU A 214 -30.85 -15.49 7.65
N LYS A 215 -29.78 -15.34 6.86
CA LYS A 215 -28.53 -14.69 7.27
C LYS A 215 -28.50 -13.26 6.74
N TYR A 216 -28.32 -12.29 7.64
CA TYR A 216 -28.27 -10.86 7.30
C TYR A 216 -26.93 -10.26 7.72
N LEU A 217 -26.36 -9.38 6.88
CA LEU A 217 -25.15 -8.65 7.26
C LEU A 217 -25.53 -7.60 8.29
N SER A 218 -25.06 -7.77 9.52
CA SER A 218 -25.33 -6.87 10.63
C SER A 218 -24.37 -5.67 10.59
N THR A 219 -23.07 -5.94 10.47
CA THR A 219 -22.05 -4.89 10.35
C THR A 219 -20.80 -5.40 9.65
N SER A 220 -20.00 -4.49 9.09
CA SER A 220 -18.71 -4.80 8.47
C SER A 220 -17.68 -3.78 8.90
N THR A 221 -16.46 -4.26 9.15
CA THR A 221 -15.30 -3.40 9.40
C THR A 221 -14.22 -3.69 8.36
N GLY A 222 -13.56 -2.64 7.88
CA GLY A 222 -12.52 -2.72 6.86
C GLY A 222 -11.18 -2.19 7.39
N GLN A 223 -10.10 -2.90 7.08
CA GLN A 223 -8.73 -2.54 7.45
C GLN A 223 -7.84 -2.60 6.22
N LEU A 224 -6.87 -1.68 6.14
CA LEU A 224 -5.87 -1.62 5.08
C LEU A 224 -4.50 -1.95 5.65
N TRP A 225 -3.70 -2.68 4.88
CA TRP A 225 -2.28 -2.90 5.17
C TRP A 225 -1.45 -1.76 4.58
N MET A 226 -0.48 -1.26 5.34
CA MET A 226 0.36 -0.13 4.94
C MET A 226 1.79 -0.60 4.72
N ASN A 227 2.36 -0.25 3.57
CA ASN A 227 3.77 -0.41 3.28
C ASN A 227 4.45 0.95 3.28
N TRP A 228 5.13 1.28 4.39
CA TRP A 228 5.71 2.61 4.63
C TRP A 228 6.99 2.88 3.82
N GLY A 229 7.48 1.91 3.04
CA GLY A 229 8.70 2.05 2.25
C GLY A 229 9.97 2.14 3.13
N TRP A 230 9.97 1.42 4.26
CA TRP A 230 11.10 1.30 5.21
C TRP A 230 11.53 -0.14 5.45
N GLY A 231 11.49 -0.99 4.42
CA GLY A 231 11.98 -2.36 4.50
C GLY A 231 11.13 -3.25 5.41
N ALA A 232 9.80 -3.17 5.27
CA ALA A 232 8.80 -3.82 6.12
C ALA A 232 8.72 -3.36 7.59
N THR A 233 9.51 -2.36 7.99
CA THR A 233 9.44 -1.81 9.34
C THR A 233 8.11 -1.09 9.56
N ASP A 234 7.40 -1.45 10.64
CA ASP A 234 6.11 -0.87 11.06
C ASP A 234 4.96 -1.04 10.05
N ASN A 235 5.10 -1.93 9.05
CA ASN A 235 4.03 -2.30 8.13
C ASN A 235 2.84 -2.95 8.87
#